data_AF-A0A9E3XHL8-F1
#
_entry.id   AF-A0A9E3XHL8-F1
#
_cell.length_a   1.000
_cell.length_b   1.000
_cell.length_c   1.000
_cell.angle_alpha   90.00
_cell.angle_beta   90.00
_cell.angle_gamma   90.00
#
_symmetry.space_group_name_H-M   'P 1'
#
loop_
_entity.id
_entity.type
_entity.pdbx_description
1 polymer ?
#
loop_
_entity_poly.entity_id
_entity_poly.type
_entity_poly.pdbx_seq_one_letter_code
_entity_poly.pdbx_strand_id
1 'polypeptide(L)'
;TNEGLILTAIVEGGEVVEALHERVLGRALAEDVFSPGTDELLIAAGTILDEQQVESLAESGVDQMRVRSPITCEARYGVCASCYGRDLARGHRVNIGESVGVIAAQSIGEPGTQLTMRTFHIGGAASRAVAVSNVQVKSRGTIKLQNMKTVRNKDGRLVAVSRSGELTLTDEIGRERERYKVPHGALLTIDDGSVAEPGDVLATWDPHVHPVITEVAGRVQF
;
A
#
# COMPACT_ATOMS: atom_id res chain seq x y z
N THR A 1 4.48 14.82 27.30
CA THR A 1 4.36 13.37 27.22
C THR A 1 5.48 12.73 26.42
N ASN A 2 6.09 11.69 26.98
CA ASN A 2 6.92 10.74 26.21
C ASN A 2 6.08 9.56 25.70
N GLU A 3 4.79 9.54 26.03
CA GLU A 3 3.84 8.55 25.53
C GLU A 3 3.51 8.80 24.05
N GLY A 4 3.28 7.72 23.33
CA GLY A 4 2.92 7.75 21.93
C GLY A 4 2.03 6.58 21.56
N LEU A 5 1.55 6.60 20.33
CA LEU A 5 0.86 5.46 19.73
C LEU A 5 1.86 4.70 18.86
N ILE A 6 1.80 3.37 18.95
CA ILE A 6 2.52 2.51 18.03
C ILE A 6 1.71 2.46 16.74
N LEU A 7 2.31 2.90 15.64
CA LEU A 7 1.75 2.76 14.30
C LEU A 7 2.50 1.67 13.55
N THR A 8 1.73 0.88 12.82
CA THR A 8 2.17 -0.18 11.91
C THR A 8 1.55 0.05 10.53
N ALA A 9 2.04 -0.62 9.50
CA ALA A 9 1.32 -0.68 8.23
C ALA A 9 -0.07 -1.34 8.43
N ILE A 10 -1.09 -0.88 7.70
CA ILE A 10 -2.40 -1.53 7.69
C ILE A 10 -2.37 -2.62 6.63
N VAL A 11 -2.52 -3.87 7.07
CA VAL A 11 -2.54 -5.05 6.21
C VAL A 11 -3.91 -5.70 6.31
N GLU A 12 -4.64 -5.75 5.20
CA GLU A 12 -5.93 -6.43 5.11
C GLU A 12 -5.84 -7.55 4.08
N GLY A 13 -6.21 -8.78 4.46
CA GLY A 13 -6.21 -9.91 3.53
C GLY A 13 -4.85 -10.32 2.95
N GLY A 14 -3.74 -9.80 3.47
CA GLY A 14 -2.39 -10.05 2.98
C GLY A 14 -1.86 -9.01 1.98
N GLU A 15 -2.66 -7.99 1.65
CA GLU A 15 -2.23 -6.81 0.90
C GLU A 15 -2.02 -5.63 1.86
N VAL A 16 -1.00 -4.81 1.58
CA VAL A 16 -0.73 -3.59 2.34
C VAL A 16 -1.67 -2.50 1.81
N VAL A 17 -2.68 -2.14 2.60
CA VAL A 17 -3.67 -1.11 2.24
C VAL A 17 -3.09 0.28 2.42
N GLU A 18 -2.36 0.49 3.53
CA GLU A 18 -1.71 1.76 3.84
C GLU A 18 -0.34 1.47 4.43
N ALA A 19 0.72 1.96 3.78
CA ALA A 19 2.08 1.71 4.22
C ALA A 19 2.43 2.53 5.45
N LEU A 20 3.34 2.03 6.30
CA LEU A 20 3.73 2.74 7.53
C LEU A 20 4.19 4.18 7.25
N HIS A 21 4.99 4.36 6.20
CA HIS A 21 5.62 5.62 5.83
C HIS A 21 4.56 6.71 5.52
N GLU A 22 3.45 6.36 4.86
CA GLU A 22 2.32 7.27 4.60
C GLU A 22 1.61 7.68 5.90
N ARG A 23 1.43 6.73 6.83
CA ARG A 23 0.71 6.95 8.11
C ARG A 23 1.45 7.87 9.08
N VAL A 24 2.78 7.85 9.03
CA VAL A 24 3.65 8.59 9.95
C VAL A 24 4.04 9.96 9.43
N LEU A 25 3.82 10.26 8.15
CA LEU A 25 4.15 11.55 7.53
C LEU A 25 3.57 12.73 8.33
N GLY A 26 4.42 13.71 8.63
CA GLY A 26 4.04 14.92 9.36
C GLY A 26 3.84 14.73 10.87
N ARG A 27 4.00 13.51 11.41
CA ARG A 27 3.93 13.25 12.86
C ARG A 27 5.31 13.41 13.50
N ALA A 28 5.32 13.66 14.81
CA ALA A 28 6.56 13.68 15.58
C ALA A 28 6.84 12.32 16.23
N LEU A 29 8.11 11.91 16.27
CA LEU A 29 8.51 10.69 16.99
C LEU A 29 8.42 10.85 18.50
N ALA A 30 8.00 9.79 19.19
CA ALA A 30 8.03 9.73 20.65
C ALA A 30 9.34 9.14 21.18
N GLU A 31 9.96 8.23 20.42
CA GLU A 31 11.18 7.50 20.76
C GLU A 31 12.17 7.53 19.58
N ASP A 32 13.44 7.29 19.87
CA ASP A 32 14.50 7.16 18.87
C ASP A 32 14.25 5.91 18.01
N VAL A 33 14.42 6.04 16.69
CA VAL A 33 14.25 4.94 15.74
C VAL A 33 15.62 4.54 15.22
N PHE A 34 15.94 3.25 15.37
CA PHE A 34 17.21 2.64 14.97
C PHE A 34 17.01 1.77 13.74
N SER A 35 18.07 1.62 12.94
CA SER A 35 18.04 0.77 11.75
C SER A 35 18.00 -0.72 12.12
N PRO A 36 17.07 -1.52 11.57
CA PRO A 36 16.95 -2.94 11.89
C PRO A 36 18.27 -3.70 11.72
N GLY A 37 18.73 -4.34 12.79
CA GLY A 37 19.97 -5.13 12.78
C GLY A 37 21.26 -4.34 13.04
N THR A 38 21.17 -3.02 13.25
CA THR A 38 22.30 -2.19 13.68
C THR A 38 21.91 -1.32 14.87
N ASP A 39 22.89 -0.75 15.56
CA ASP A 39 22.67 0.23 16.64
C ASP A 39 22.80 1.67 16.11
N GLU A 40 22.62 1.85 14.79
CA GLU A 40 22.72 3.15 14.13
C GLU A 40 21.36 3.87 14.23
N LEU A 41 21.41 5.09 14.75
CA LEU A 41 20.24 5.96 14.89
C LEU A 41 19.81 6.46 13.50
N LEU A 42 18.60 6.11 13.07
CA LEU A 42 18.00 6.63 11.84
C LEU A 42 17.39 8.01 12.07
N ILE A 43 16.52 8.12 13.07
CA ILE A 43 15.78 9.36 13.35
C ILE A 43 15.64 9.52 14.86
N ALA A 44 16.01 10.70 15.35
CA ALA A 44 15.91 11.05 16.76
C ALA A 44 14.46 11.35 17.18
N ALA A 45 14.14 11.07 18.44
CA ALA A 45 12.87 11.38 19.08
C ALA A 45 12.55 12.89 19.00
N GLY A 46 11.27 13.21 18.86
CA GLY A 46 10.78 14.59 18.75
C GLY A 46 10.94 15.23 17.36
N THR A 47 11.61 14.57 16.43
CA THR A 47 11.70 14.99 15.02
C THR A 47 10.33 14.84 14.35
N ILE A 48 9.92 15.86 13.58
CA ILE A 48 8.73 15.81 12.74
C ILE A 48 9.12 15.19 11.40
N LEU A 49 8.44 14.12 11.03
CA LEU A 49 8.73 13.36 9.84
C LEU A 49 8.34 14.13 8.58
N ASP A 50 9.33 14.39 7.72
CA ASP A 50 9.17 14.94 6.38
C ASP A 50 9.23 13.85 5.31
N GLU A 51 9.00 14.22 4.05
CA GLU A 51 8.98 13.29 2.93
C GLU A 51 10.31 12.55 2.74
N GLN A 52 11.45 13.21 2.99
CA GLN A 52 12.78 12.59 2.84
C GLN A 52 13.04 11.54 3.93
N GLN A 53 12.67 11.85 5.17
CA GLN A 53 12.79 10.95 6.31
C GLN A 53 11.86 9.74 6.18
N VAL A 54 10.68 9.96 5.61
CA VAL A 54 9.70 8.90 5.36
C VAL A 54 10.18 7.95 4.24
N GLU A 55 10.86 8.47 3.23
CA GLU A 55 11.47 7.67 2.17
C GLU A 55 12.63 6.80 2.70
N SER A 56 13.51 7.36 3.53
CA SER A 56 14.59 6.58 4.16
C SER A 56 14.05 5.52 5.13
N LEU A 57 12.93 5.78 5.82
CA LEU A 57 12.23 4.78 6.63
C LEU A 57 11.71 3.62 5.79
N ALA A 58 11.18 3.88 4.60
CA ALA A 58 10.69 2.83 3.71
C ALA A 58 11.81 1.88 3.26
N GLU A 59 13.02 2.39 3.03
CA GLU A 59 14.19 1.57 2.67
C GLU A 59 14.76 0.79 3.86
N SER A 60 14.66 1.33 5.07
CA SER A 60 15.22 0.72 6.28
C SER A 60 14.51 -0.56 6.75
N GLY A 61 13.28 -0.82 6.29
CA GLY A 61 12.51 -2.00 6.70
C GLY A 61 11.96 -1.93 8.13
N VAL A 62 11.72 -0.74 8.67
CA VAL A 62 11.08 -0.56 9.98
C VAL A 62 9.59 -0.89 9.90
N ASP A 63 9.14 -1.88 10.67
CA ASP A 63 7.74 -2.36 10.64
C ASP A 63 6.78 -1.58 11.56
N GLN A 64 7.31 -0.98 12.62
CA GLN A 64 6.52 -0.25 13.63
C GLN A 64 7.27 0.93 14.20
N MET A 65 6.54 1.99 14.54
CA MET A 65 7.13 3.21 15.11
C MET A 65 6.23 3.78 16.20
N ARG A 66 6.84 4.31 17.26
CA ARG A 66 6.12 5.05 18.29
C ARG A 66 6.11 6.54 17.97
N VAL A 67 4.92 7.04 17.63
CA VAL A 67 4.72 8.46 17.27
C VAL A 67 3.90 9.17 18.34
N ARG A 68 4.11 10.47 18.50
CA ARG A 68 3.24 11.31 19.31
C ARG A 68 1.86 11.44 18.67
N SER A 69 0.84 11.55 19.52
CA SER A 69 -0.55 11.62 19.10
C SER A 69 -1.30 12.70 19.86
N PRO A 70 -2.30 13.36 19.24
CA PRO A 70 -3.24 14.22 19.96
C PRO A 70 -3.97 13.50 21.10
N ILE A 71 -4.16 12.17 21.00
CA ILE A 71 -4.84 11.35 22.01
C ILE A 71 -4.02 11.22 23.30
N THR A 72 -2.69 11.09 23.17
CA THR A 72 -1.78 10.99 24.32
C THR A 72 -1.32 12.34 24.85
N CYS A 73 -1.88 13.45 24.33
CA CYS A 73 -1.48 14.79 24.70
C CYS A 73 -1.95 15.15 26.12
N GLU A 74 -1.01 15.53 26.98
CA GLU A 74 -1.26 15.94 28.38
C GLU A 74 -1.72 17.41 28.51
N ALA A 75 -1.91 18.11 27.38
CA ALA A 75 -2.39 19.49 27.40
C ALA A 75 -3.83 19.56 27.94
N ARG A 76 -4.07 20.41 28.95
CA ARG A 76 -5.38 20.52 29.61
C ARG A 76 -6.48 21.05 28.70
N TYR A 77 -6.13 22.00 27.82
CA TYR A 77 -7.02 22.57 26.81
C TYR A 77 -6.26 22.68 25.49
N GLY A 78 -6.80 22.06 24.44
CA GLY A 78 -6.17 21.99 23.13
C GLY A 78 -5.12 20.88 23.01
N VAL A 79 -4.24 21.00 22.01
CA VAL A 79 -3.21 20.00 21.69
C VAL A 79 -1.88 20.74 21.52
N CYS A 80 -0.78 20.17 22.00
CA CYS A 80 0.53 20.78 21.81
C CYS A 80 1.04 20.58 20.36
N ALA A 81 1.88 21.50 19.88
CA ALA A 81 2.39 21.47 18.51
C ALA A 81 3.14 20.16 18.17
N SER A 82 3.78 19.52 19.14
CA SER A 82 4.48 18.24 18.91
C SER A 82 3.56 17.04 18.82
N CYS A 83 2.40 17.05 19.50
CA CYS A 83 1.44 15.94 19.41
C CYS A 83 0.59 16.03 18.14
N TYR A 84 0.38 17.23 17.60
CA TYR A 84 -0.25 17.42 16.30
C TYR A 84 0.75 17.21 15.14
N GLY A 85 1.95 17.82 15.25
CA GLY A 85 2.99 17.71 14.24
C GLY A 85 2.89 18.80 13.17
N ARG A 86 2.75 18.39 11.92
CA ARG A 86 2.76 19.24 10.72
C ARG A 86 1.34 19.66 10.34
N ASP A 87 1.20 20.92 9.93
CA ASP A 87 0.00 21.39 9.23
C ASP A 87 0.05 20.89 7.78
N LEU A 88 -0.85 19.98 7.43
CA LEU A 88 -0.92 19.37 6.09
C LEU A 88 -1.37 20.35 5.01
N ALA A 89 -2.02 21.47 5.35
CA ALA A 89 -2.44 22.46 4.38
C ALA A 89 -1.28 23.39 3.96
N ARG A 90 -0.34 23.65 4.87
CA ARG A 90 0.77 24.60 4.65
C ARG A 90 2.15 23.94 4.57
N GLY A 91 2.25 22.69 5.00
CA GLY A 91 3.47 21.91 4.90
C GLY A 91 4.57 22.28 5.90
N HIS A 92 4.28 23.06 6.94
CA HIS A 92 5.21 23.35 8.03
C HIS A 92 4.66 22.89 9.38
N ARG A 93 5.48 22.93 10.44
CA ARG A 93 5.02 22.64 11.81
C ARG A 93 3.82 23.53 12.16
N VAL A 94 2.82 22.98 12.84
CA VAL A 94 1.61 23.74 13.19
C VAL A 94 1.94 24.97 14.04
N ASN A 95 1.29 26.10 13.71
CA ASN A 95 1.45 27.34 14.42
C ASN A 95 0.71 27.31 15.76
N ILE A 96 1.24 28.02 16.76
CA ILE A 96 0.54 28.21 18.03
C ILE A 96 -0.69 29.09 17.78
N GLY A 97 -1.86 28.62 18.21
CA GLY A 97 -3.13 29.32 18.01
C GLY A 97 -3.97 28.79 16.83
N GLU A 98 -3.48 27.80 16.09
CA GLU A 98 -4.25 27.19 15.00
C GLU A 98 -5.44 26.38 15.55
N SER A 99 -6.61 26.54 14.93
CA SER A 99 -7.85 25.86 15.30
C SER A 99 -7.92 24.42 14.75
N VAL A 100 -6.96 23.58 15.15
CA VAL A 100 -6.82 22.19 14.66
C VAL A 100 -8.08 21.33 14.83
N GLY A 101 -8.90 21.59 15.85
CA GLY A 101 -10.17 20.88 16.06
C GLY A 101 -11.23 21.19 14.99
N VAL A 102 -11.33 22.45 14.55
CA VAL A 102 -12.27 22.85 13.48
C VAL A 102 -11.79 22.31 12.14
N ILE A 103 -10.47 22.38 11.88
CA ILE A 103 -9.85 21.83 10.67
C ILE A 103 -10.15 20.33 10.59
N ALA A 104 -9.88 19.57 11.65
CA ALA A 104 -10.15 18.13 11.69
C ALA A 104 -11.64 17.80 11.46
N ALA A 105 -12.55 18.58 12.03
CA ALA A 105 -13.98 18.38 11.83
C ALA A 105 -14.40 18.61 10.36
N GLN A 106 -13.86 19.65 9.71
CA GLN A 106 -14.13 19.94 8.30
C GLN A 106 -13.54 18.88 7.36
N SER A 107 -12.30 18.45 7.62
CA SER A 107 -11.61 17.42 6.84
C SER A 107 -12.34 16.07 6.82
N ILE A 108 -13.24 15.83 7.78
CA ILE A 108 -14.13 14.66 7.77
C ILE A 108 -15.52 15.02 7.23
N GLY A 109 -16.09 16.13 7.66
CA GLY A 109 -17.48 16.51 7.35
C GLY A 109 -17.72 16.87 5.89
N GLU A 110 -16.85 17.69 5.28
CA GLU A 110 -17.02 18.09 3.88
C GLU A 110 -16.87 16.88 2.93
N PRO A 111 -15.77 16.08 3.00
CA PRO A 111 -15.66 14.90 2.15
C PRO A 111 -16.78 13.88 2.40
N GLY A 112 -17.24 13.71 3.65
CA GLY A 112 -18.32 12.77 3.96
C GLY A 112 -19.66 13.18 3.32
N THR A 113 -20.03 14.46 3.42
CA THR A 113 -21.24 14.98 2.78
C THR A 113 -21.13 14.93 1.25
N GLN A 114 -19.95 15.24 0.70
CA GLN A 114 -19.67 15.14 -0.72
C GLN A 114 -19.76 13.70 -1.24
N LEU A 115 -19.15 12.73 -0.55
CA LEU A 115 -19.17 11.32 -0.92
C LEU A 115 -20.60 10.81 -0.93
N THR A 116 -21.38 11.13 0.11
CA THR A 116 -22.79 10.76 0.22
C THR A 116 -23.58 11.29 -0.97
N MET A 117 -23.44 12.58 -1.29
CA MET A 117 -24.09 13.17 -2.46
C MET A 117 -23.66 12.48 -3.76
N ARG A 118 -22.35 12.35 -4.02
CA ARG A 118 -21.85 11.71 -5.25
C ARG A 118 -22.35 10.28 -5.40
N THR A 119 -22.31 9.49 -4.34
CA THR A 119 -22.77 8.10 -4.36
C THR A 119 -24.27 8.00 -4.60
N PHE A 120 -25.12 8.88 -4.05
CA PHE A 120 -26.56 8.85 -4.36
C PHE A 120 -26.90 9.33 -5.77
N HIS A 121 -26.21 10.35 -6.27
CA HIS A 121 -26.49 10.91 -7.61
C HIS A 121 -26.01 9.98 -8.73
N ILE A 122 -24.93 9.22 -8.49
CA ILE A 122 -24.39 8.24 -9.44
C ILE A 122 -24.96 6.84 -9.19
N GLY A 123 -25.25 6.48 -7.94
CA GLY A 123 -25.64 5.13 -7.50
C GLY A 123 -27.01 4.64 -7.97
N GLY A 124 -27.83 5.50 -8.57
CA GLY A 124 -29.03 5.08 -9.30
C GLY A 124 -28.72 4.38 -10.64
N ALA A 125 -27.55 4.65 -11.22
CA ALA A 125 -27.01 3.89 -12.35
C ALA A 125 -26.00 2.90 -11.78
N ALA A 126 -26.46 1.70 -11.43
CA ALA A 126 -25.60 0.60 -10.97
C ALA A 126 -24.62 0.16 -12.07
N SER A 127 -23.57 0.95 -12.31
CA SER A 127 -22.36 0.42 -12.93
C SER A 127 -21.63 -0.30 -11.82
N ARG A 128 -21.84 -1.63 -11.71
CA ARG A 128 -20.81 -2.46 -11.11
C ARG A 128 -19.55 -2.10 -11.87
N ALA A 129 -18.65 -1.33 -11.26
CA ALA A 129 -17.27 -1.31 -11.71
C ALA A 129 -16.87 -2.78 -11.67
N VAL A 130 -16.76 -3.39 -12.85
CA VAL A 130 -16.35 -4.77 -12.98
C VAL A 130 -14.98 -4.80 -12.34
N ALA A 131 -14.88 -5.40 -11.16
CA ALA A 131 -13.61 -5.53 -10.49
C ALA A 131 -12.65 -6.19 -11.48
N VAL A 132 -11.54 -5.51 -11.75
CA VAL A 132 -10.55 -5.95 -12.73
C VAL A 132 -10.04 -7.29 -12.25
N SER A 133 -10.48 -8.33 -12.95
CA SER A 133 -10.23 -9.73 -12.62
C SER A 133 -9.23 -10.34 -13.60
N ASN A 134 -8.72 -9.55 -14.54
CA ASN A 134 -7.77 -10.01 -15.52
C ASN A 134 -6.80 -8.92 -15.99
N VAL A 135 -5.65 -9.35 -16.51
CA VAL A 135 -4.71 -8.51 -17.25
C VAL A 135 -4.81 -8.88 -18.73
N GLN A 136 -5.11 -7.90 -19.57
CA GLN A 136 -5.15 -8.04 -21.02
C GLN A 136 -4.05 -7.19 -21.67
N VAL A 137 -3.33 -7.76 -22.64
CA VAL A 137 -2.26 -7.07 -23.35
C VAL A 137 -2.82 -6.12 -24.39
N LYS A 138 -2.21 -4.94 -24.52
CA LYS A 138 -2.62 -3.94 -25.53
C LYS A 138 -1.74 -3.95 -26.78
N SER A 139 -0.51 -4.44 -26.65
CA SER A 139 0.50 -4.46 -27.71
C SER A 139 1.01 -5.87 -27.97
N ARG A 140 1.49 -6.14 -29.18
CA ARG A 140 2.21 -7.39 -29.45
C ARG A 140 3.59 -7.34 -28.76
N GLY A 141 4.02 -8.45 -28.17
CA GLY A 141 5.35 -8.56 -27.59
C GLY A 141 5.61 -9.93 -26.97
N THR A 142 6.80 -10.10 -26.41
CA THR A 142 7.20 -11.31 -25.67
C THR A 142 7.02 -11.07 -24.19
N ILE A 143 6.37 -12.01 -23.50
CA ILE A 143 6.15 -11.97 -22.07
C ILE A 143 7.43 -12.37 -21.33
N LYS A 144 7.76 -11.61 -20.29
CA LYS A 144 8.81 -11.94 -19.34
C LYS A 144 8.27 -11.86 -17.92
N LEU A 145 8.41 -12.94 -17.17
CA LEU A 145 8.06 -12.99 -15.76
C LEU A 145 9.23 -12.46 -14.91
N GLN A 146 9.00 -11.42 -14.11
CA GLN A 146 9.99 -10.86 -13.19
C GLN A 146 9.56 -11.11 -11.73
N ASN A 147 10.49 -11.60 -10.91
CA ASN A 147 10.27 -11.89 -9.48
C ASN A 147 9.05 -12.79 -9.17
N MET A 148 8.63 -13.60 -10.14
CA MET A 148 7.44 -14.44 -10.01
C MET A 148 7.81 -15.92 -9.97
N LYS A 149 7.47 -16.57 -8.87
CA LYS A 149 7.44 -18.03 -8.76
C LYS A 149 6.07 -18.53 -9.21
N THR A 150 6.07 -19.60 -10.00
CA THR A 150 4.84 -20.21 -10.51
C THR A 150 4.79 -21.68 -10.13
N VAL A 151 3.58 -22.16 -9.84
CA VAL A 151 3.30 -23.57 -9.57
C VAL A 151 2.23 -24.04 -10.55
N ARG A 152 2.40 -25.24 -11.10
CA ARG A 152 1.41 -25.83 -12.02
C ARG A 152 0.34 -26.57 -11.21
N ASN A 153 -0.92 -26.18 -11.37
CA ASN A 153 -2.06 -26.86 -10.77
C ASN A 153 -2.34 -28.21 -11.48
N LYS A 154 -3.16 -29.07 -10.88
CA LYS A 154 -3.61 -30.35 -11.44
C LYS A 154 -4.28 -30.21 -12.81
N ASP A 155 -4.93 -29.07 -13.06
CA ASP A 155 -5.55 -28.73 -14.34
C ASP A 155 -4.56 -28.21 -15.40
N GLY A 156 -3.25 -28.28 -15.13
CA GLY A 156 -2.19 -27.87 -16.06
C GLY A 156 -1.95 -26.36 -16.16
N ARG A 157 -2.76 -25.53 -15.49
CA ARG A 157 -2.61 -24.06 -15.45
C ARG A 157 -1.51 -23.63 -14.48
N LEU A 158 -0.80 -22.57 -14.82
CA LEU A 158 0.19 -21.94 -13.96
C LEU A 158 -0.49 -21.00 -12.97
N VAL A 159 -0.03 -21.02 -11.72
CA VAL A 159 -0.53 -20.16 -10.64
C VAL A 159 0.63 -19.39 -10.04
N ALA A 160 0.48 -18.07 -9.89
CA ALA A 160 1.48 -17.22 -9.27
C ALA A 160 1.47 -17.41 -7.74
N VAL A 161 2.62 -17.73 -7.15
CA VAL A 161 2.78 -17.86 -5.67
C VAL A 161 3.64 -16.76 -5.07
N SER A 162 4.15 -15.83 -5.89
CA SER A 162 4.84 -14.62 -5.41
C SER A 162 3.84 -13.52 -5.06
N ARG A 163 4.10 -12.75 -3.98
CA ARG A 163 3.32 -11.55 -3.63
C ARG A 163 3.71 -10.30 -4.44
N SER A 164 4.93 -10.27 -4.96
CA SER A 164 5.49 -9.16 -5.73
C SER A 164 5.83 -9.57 -7.17
N GLY A 165 4.99 -10.45 -7.75
CA GLY A 165 5.19 -10.92 -9.12
C GLY A 165 4.84 -9.83 -10.12
N GLU A 166 5.74 -9.59 -11.08
CA GLU A 166 5.51 -8.63 -12.16
C GLU A 166 5.61 -9.32 -13.52
N LEU A 167 4.76 -8.88 -14.43
CA LEU A 167 4.64 -9.40 -15.78
C LEU A 167 4.97 -8.27 -16.75
N THR A 168 6.07 -8.42 -17.49
CA THR A 168 6.58 -7.38 -18.37
C THR A 168 6.47 -7.82 -19.81
N LEU A 169 5.91 -6.96 -20.66
CA LEU A 169 5.90 -7.15 -22.11
C LEU A 169 7.13 -6.50 -22.73
N THR A 170 7.89 -7.27 -23.49
CA THR A 170 9.12 -6.84 -24.15
C THR A 170 8.94 -6.85 -25.68
N ASP A 171 9.43 -5.84 -26.38
CA ASP A 171 9.43 -5.81 -27.85
C ASP A 171 10.56 -6.69 -28.44
N GLU A 172 10.57 -6.89 -29.77
CA GLU A 172 11.60 -7.67 -30.48
C GLU A 172 13.04 -7.13 -30.27
N ILE A 173 13.15 -5.86 -29.88
CA ILE A 173 14.42 -5.16 -29.61
C ILE A 173 14.83 -5.24 -28.12
N GLY A 174 14.06 -5.94 -27.28
CA GLY A 174 14.38 -6.11 -25.85
C GLY A 174 13.96 -4.94 -24.95
N ARG A 175 13.18 -3.99 -25.45
CA ARG A 175 12.66 -2.86 -24.66
C ARG A 175 11.34 -3.23 -23.97
N GLU A 176 11.23 -2.92 -22.69
CA GLU A 176 9.99 -3.08 -21.93
C GLU A 176 8.95 -2.05 -22.40
N ARG A 177 7.75 -2.51 -22.77
CA ARG A 177 6.64 -1.66 -23.23
C ARG A 177 5.55 -1.51 -22.19
N GLU A 178 5.22 -2.61 -21.53
CA GLU A 178 4.11 -2.70 -20.58
C GLU A 178 4.59 -3.49 -19.35
N ARG A 179 4.17 -3.06 -18.16
CA ARG A 179 4.47 -3.72 -16.90
C ARG A 179 3.17 -3.83 -16.10
N TYR A 180 2.87 -5.05 -15.67
CA TYR A 180 1.66 -5.37 -14.91
C TYR A 180 2.03 -6.04 -13.60
N LYS A 181 1.46 -5.56 -12.49
CA LYS A 181 1.55 -6.26 -11.21
C LYS A 181 0.54 -7.39 -11.18
N VAL A 182 0.99 -8.57 -10.76
CA VAL A 182 0.15 -9.78 -10.69
C VAL A 182 -0.03 -10.16 -9.22
N PRO A 183 -1.26 -10.26 -8.71
CA PRO A 183 -1.50 -10.62 -7.32
C PRO A 183 -1.18 -12.10 -7.06
N HIS A 184 -0.94 -12.42 -5.78
CA HIS A 184 -0.77 -13.80 -5.34
C HIS A 184 -2.01 -14.63 -5.65
N GLY A 185 -1.81 -15.77 -6.31
CA GLY A 185 -2.86 -16.71 -6.68
C GLY A 185 -3.56 -16.42 -8.00
N ALA A 186 -3.05 -15.49 -8.79
CA ALA A 186 -3.49 -15.32 -10.16
C ALA A 186 -3.18 -16.56 -11.01
N LEU A 187 -4.15 -16.94 -11.84
CA LEU A 187 -4.01 -17.98 -12.87
C LEU A 187 -3.40 -17.35 -14.11
N LEU A 188 -2.24 -17.85 -14.53
CA LEU A 188 -1.54 -17.43 -15.74
C LEU A 188 -1.98 -18.29 -16.92
N THR A 189 -2.39 -17.65 -18.01
CA THR A 189 -2.83 -18.32 -19.24
C THR A 189 -1.65 -18.62 -20.17
N ILE A 190 -0.56 -17.87 -20.05
CA ILE A 190 0.60 -17.92 -20.95
C ILE A 190 1.89 -18.19 -20.15
N ASP A 191 2.79 -18.99 -20.73
CA ASP A 191 4.11 -19.33 -20.17
C ASP A 191 5.15 -18.22 -20.40
N ASP A 192 6.19 -18.21 -19.58
CA ASP A 192 7.33 -17.29 -19.70
C ASP A 192 8.03 -17.42 -21.08
N GLY A 193 8.35 -16.29 -21.71
CA GLY A 193 8.98 -16.24 -23.03
C GLY A 193 8.04 -16.46 -24.21
N SER A 194 6.74 -16.60 -23.99
CA SER A 194 5.76 -16.73 -25.07
C SER A 194 5.41 -15.39 -25.70
N VAL A 195 5.02 -15.41 -26.98
CA VAL A 195 4.53 -14.23 -27.69
C VAL A 195 3.06 -14.00 -27.36
N ALA A 196 2.72 -12.77 -26.98
CA ALA A 196 1.35 -12.33 -26.74
C ALA A 196 0.88 -11.41 -27.87
N GLU A 197 -0.37 -11.57 -28.28
CA GLU A 197 -1.03 -10.67 -29.21
C GLU A 197 -1.91 -9.64 -28.47
N PRO A 198 -2.19 -8.47 -29.08
CA PRO A 198 -3.13 -7.52 -28.53
C PRO A 198 -4.49 -8.18 -28.30
N GLY A 199 -4.97 -8.12 -27.06
CA GLY A 199 -6.23 -8.73 -26.66
C GLY A 199 -6.09 -10.05 -25.90
N ASP A 200 -4.89 -10.63 -25.80
CA ASP A 200 -4.67 -11.84 -25.01
C ASP A 200 -4.76 -11.57 -23.51
N VAL A 201 -5.37 -12.49 -22.78
CA VAL A 201 -5.51 -12.43 -21.32
C VAL A 201 -4.34 -13.18 -20.67
N LEU A 202 -3.44 -12.43 -20.04
CA LEU A 202 -2.21 -12.97 -19.44
C LEU A 202 -2.46 -13.66 -18.10
N ALA A 203 -3.27 -13.01 -17.26
CA ALA A 203 -3.53 -13.43 -15.89
C ALA A 203 -5.00 -13.20 -15.56
N THR A 204 -5.61 -14.11 -14.80
CA THR A 204 -6.97 -14.00 -14.27
C THR A 204 -6.99 -14.34 -12.79
N TRP A 205 -7.76 -13.61 -11.99
CA TRP A 205 -7.97 -13.90 -10.57
C TRP A 205 -9.40 -13.56 -10.15
N ASP A 206 -9.81 -14.08 -8.99
CA ASP A 206 -11.06 -13.68 -8.36
C ASP A 206 -10.82 -12.41 -7.53
N PRO A 207 -11.49 -11.29 -7.81
CA PRO A 207 -11.30 -10.03 -7.08
C PRO A 207 -11.87 -10.05 -5.66
N HIS A 208 -12.64 -11.07 -5.27
CA HIS A 208 -13.25 -11.18 -3.95
C HIS A 208 -12.60 -12.25 -3.06
N VAL A 209 -11.60 -12.97 -3.57
CA VAL A 209 -11.00 -14.10 -2.86
C VAL A 209 -9.48 -14.05 -3.00
N HIS A 210 -8.80 -14.10 -1.86
CA HIS A 210 -7.35 -14.35 -1.80
C HIS A 210 -7.12 -15.85 -1.57
N PRO A 211 -6.84 -16.65 -2.61
CA PRO A 211 -6.66 -18.07 -2.44
C PRO A 211 -5.37 -18.36 -1.66
N VAL A 212 -5.49 -19.13 -0.59
CA VAL A 212 -4.34 -19.70 0.12
C VAL A 212 -3.86 -20.90 -0.70
N ILE A 213 -2.66 -20.80 -1.26
CA ILE A 213 -2.10 -21.79 -2.19
C ILE A 213 -0.86 -22.42 -1.56
N THR A 214 -0.73 -23.73 -1.72
CA THR A 214 0.44 -24.49 -1.27
C THR A 214 1.47 -24.59 -2.38
N GLU A 215 2.74 -24.28 -2.08
CA GLU A 215 3.84 -24.45 -3.03
C GLU A 215 4.21 -25.93 -3.28
N VAL A 216 3.84 -26.82 -2.34
CA VAL A 216 4.22 -28.24 -2.34
C VAL A 216 3.00 -29.16 -2.32
N ALA A 217 3.15 -30.35 -2.91
CA ALA A 217 2.16 -31.40 -2.80
C ALA A 217 2.25 -32.09 -1.43
N GLY A 218 1.13 -32.19 -0.71
CA GLY A 218 1.10 -32.80 0.62
C GLY A 218 -0.31 -33.10 1.12
N ARG A 219 -0.39 -33.60 2.35
CA ARG A 219 -1.66 -33.74 3.09
C ARG A 219 -1.82 -32.52 4.00
N VAL A 220 -3.02 -31.94 4.02
CA VAL A 220 -3.35 -30.85 4.93
C VAL A 220 -3.36 -31.39 6.37
N GLN A 221 -2.67 -30.70 7.27
CA GLN A 221 -2.68 -30.94 8.71
C GLN A 221 -3.04 -29.62 9.39
N PHE A 222 -3.96 -29.68 10.36
CA PHE A 222 -4.42 -28.54 11.16
C PHE A 222 -3.73 -28.53 12.52
#